data_AF-A0A2P8WH75-F1
#
_entry.id   AF-A0A2P8WH75-F1
#
_cell.length_a   1.000
_cell.length_b   1.000
_cell.length_c   1.000
_cell.angle_alpha   90.00
_cell.angle_beta   90.00
_cell.angle_gamma   90.00
#
_symmetry.space_group_name_H-M   'P 1'
#
loop_
_entity.id
_entity.type
_entity.pdbx_description
1 polymer ?
#
loop_
_entity_poly.entity_id
_entity_poly.type
_entity_poly.pdbx_seq_one_letter_code
_entity_poly.pdbx_strand_id
1 'polypeptide(L)'
;GRVNWLSMAAVNAPFQASIQIRYRTAPVAATLFPLEDGRLRAVFDEPQFGVTPGQAAVWYSDDLVLGGGLIEAATSASPDQRVLPEIARDRSS
;
A
#
# COMPACT_ATOMS: atom_id res chain seq x y z
N GLY A 1 7.33 8.41 0.93
CA GLY A 1 8.43 9.03 0.17
C GLY A 1 8.35 8.64 -1.26
N ARG A 2 9.31 9.12 -2.07
CA ARG A 2 9.43 8.74 -3.48
C ARG A 2 9.54 7.21 -3.60
N VAL A 3 8.74 6.65 -4.50
CA VAL A 3 8.71 5.21 -4.75
C VAL A 3 9.66 4.81 -5.86
N ASN A 4 10.19 3.60 -5.77
CA ASN A 4 10.97 2.95 -6.82
C ASN A 4 10.19 1.72 -7.32
N TRP A 5 9.83 1.74 -8.60
CA TRP A 5 9.16 0.61 -9.26
C TRP A 5 10.19 -0.29 -9.92
N LEU A 6 10.00 -1.61 -9.83
CA LEU A 6 10.95 -2.59 -10.35
C LEU A 6 10.34 -3.45 -11.45
N SER A 7 9.27 -4.17 -11.15
CA SER A 7 8.70 -5.17 -12.05
C SER A 7 7.38 -4.72 -12.70
N MET A 8 6.99 -3.47 -12.51
CA MET A 8 5.78 -2.89 -13.09
C MET A 8 5.96 -1.40 -13.40
N ALA A 9 5.13 -0.87 -14.29
CA ALA A 9 5.02 0.56 -14.50
C ALA A 9 4.32 1.24 -13.31
N ALA A 10 4.56 2.54 -13.14
CA ALA A 10 3.80 3.33 -12.18
C ALA A 10 2.30 3.25 -12.52
N VAL A 11 1.49 2.92 -11.52
CA VAL A 11 0.04 2.82 -11.65
C VAL A 11 -0.65 4.07 -11.15
N ASN A 12 -1.78 4.39 -11.77
CA ASN A 12 -2.59 5.58 -11.44
C ASN A 12 -3.89 5.22 -10.70
N ALA A 13 -4.08 3.94 -10.35
CA ALA A 13 -5.25 3.43 -9.66
C ALA A 13 -4.85 2.58 -8.44
N PRO A 14 -5.73 2.45 -7.42
CA PRO A 14 -5.48 1.61 -6.27
C PRO A 14 -5.31 0.14 -6.66
N PHE A 15 -4.42 -0.57 -5.98
CA PHE A 15 -4.16 -1.98 -6.23
C PHE A 15 -3.81 -2.74 -4.94
N GLN A 16 -4.10 -4.04 -4.95
CA GLN A 16 -3.75 -4.94 -3.85
C GLN A 16 -2.29 -5.40 -3.98
N ALA A 17 -1.59 -5.43 -2.86
CA ALA A 17 -0.24 -5.98 -2.76
C ALA A 17 0.05 -6.48 -1.34
N SER A 18 1.06 -7.33 -1.22
CA SER A 18 1.62 -7.66 0.09
C SER A 18 2.78 -6.72 0.39
N ILE A 19 2.85 -6.12 1.58
CA ILE A 19 3.89 -5.17 1.96
C ILE A 19 4.70 -5.71 3.13
N GLN A 20 6.02 -5.69 3.00
CA GLN A 20 6.96 -5.94 4.08
C GLN A 20 7.58 -4.62 4.55
N ILE A 21 7.29 -4.24 5.79
CA ILE A 21 7.84 -3.03 6.45
C ILE A 21 9.00 -3.34 7.41
N ARG A 22 9.22 -4.62 7.73
CA ARG A 22 10.30 -5.11 8.57
C ARG A 22 10.92 -6.34 7.92
N TYR A 23 12.23 -6.32 7.72
CA TYR A 23 12.97 -7.39 7.03
C TYR A 23 12.73 -8.81 7.60
N ARG A 24 12.39 -8.92 8.88
CA ARG A 24 12.19 -10.21 9.58
C ARG A 24 10.72 -10.58 9.78
N THR A 25 9.78 -9.87 9.17
CA THR A 25 8.36 -10.18 9.27
C THR A 25 7.82 -10.65 7.92
N ALA A 26 6.79 -11.49 7.95
CA ALA A 26 6.05 -11.81 6.75
C ALA A 26 5.47 -10.52 6.13
N PRO A 27 5.38 -10.44 4.78
CA PRO A 27 4.57 -9.43 4.11
C PRO A 27 3.11 -9.51 4.56
N VAL A 28 2.46 -8.37 4.71
CA VAL A 28 1.05 -8.26 5.11
C VAL A 28 0.23 -7.62 3.99
N ALA A 29 -1.01 -8.07 3.83
CA ALA A 29 -1.91 -7.58 2.81
C ALA A 29 -2.22 -6.08 3.03
N ALA A 30 -2.20 -5.33 1.93
CA ALA A 30 -2.51 -3.92 1.93
C ALA A 30 -3.01 -3.46 0.55
N THR A 31 -3.79 -2.39 0.59
CA THR A 31 -4.15 -1.62 -0.59
C THR A 31 -3.18 -0.44 -0.76
N LEU A 32 -2.54 -0.34 -1.92
CA LEU A 32 -1.68 0.77 -2.29
C LEU A 32 -2.45 1.78 -3.14
N PHE A 33 -2.43 3.04 -2.71
CA PHE A 33 -3.08 4.18 -3.37
C PHE A 33 -1.99 5.11 -3.93
N PRO A 34 -1.87 5.22 -5.27
CA PRO A 34 -1.04 6.24 -5.91
C PRO A 34 -1.41 7.64 -5.45
N LEU A 35 -0.39 8.43 -5.10
CA LEU A 35 -0.51 9.85 -4.79
C LEU A 35 0.32 10.66 -5.80
N GLU A 36 0.13 11.97 -5.77
CA GLU A 36 0.96 12.91 -6.52
C GLU A 36 2.45 12.82 -6.10
N ASP A 37 3.32 13.32 -6.98
CA ASP A 37 4.79 13.36 -6.80
C ASP A 37 5.48 11.99 -6.68
N GLY A 38 4.86 10.93 -7.22
CA GLY A 38 5.43 9.58 -7.16
C GLY A 38 5.50 9.05 -5.73
N ARG A 39 4.44 9.32 -4.95
CA ARG A 39 4.25 8.78 -3.61
C ARG A 39 3.15 7.72 -3.61
N LEU A 40 3.13 6.89 -2.58
CA LEU A 40 2.06 5.92 -2.32
C LEU A 40 1.57 6.08 -0.89
N ARG A 41 0.25 5.93 -0.70
CA ARG A 41 -0.35 5.63 0.59
C ARG A 41 -0.63 4.14 0.66
N ALA A 42 -0.10 3.47 1.68
CA ALA A 42 -0.44 2.10 2.00
C ALA A 42 -1.54 2.07 3.08
N VAL A 43 -2.57 1.26 2.87
CA VAL A 43 -3.58 0.94 3.87
C VAL A 43 -3.55 -0.55 4.10
N PHE A 44 -3.08 -0.97 5.26
CA PHE A 44 -3.07 -2.38 5.65
C PHE A 44 -4.48 -2.85 6.00
N ASP A 45 -4.80 -4.09 5.64
CA ASP A 45 -6.09 -4.71 5.95
C ASP A 45 -6.25 -4.91 7.47
N GLU A 46 -5.13 -5.17 8.14
CA GLU A 46 -5.04 -5.28 9.60
C GLU A 46 -4.08 -4.21 10.18
N PRO A 47 -4.37 -3.64 11.37
CA PRO A 47 -3.51 -2.64 12.00
C PRO A 47 -2.08 -3.14 12.22
N GLN A 48 -1.09 -2.35 11.82
CA GLN A 48 0.32 -2.67 12.00
C GLN A 48 0.95 -1.78 13.08
N PHE A 49 1.59 -2.40 14.07
CA PHE A 49 2.28 -1.68 15.14
C PHE A 49 3.74 -1.38 14.78
N GLY A 50 4.23 -0.25 15.29
CA GLY A 50 5.65 0.10 15.20
C GLY A 50 6.12 0.43 13.78
N VAL A 51 5.27 1.04 12.96
CA VAL A 51 5.69 1.64 11.69
C VAL A 51 6.42 2.95 11.99
N THR A 52 7.69 3.07 11.64
CA THR A 52 8.48 4.28 11.93
C THR A 52 8.95 4.97 10.64
N PRO A 53 8.85 6.31 10.55
CA PRO A 53 9.46 7.06 9.47
C PRO A 53 10.95 6.71 9.27
N GLY A 54 11.39 6.67 8.02
CA GLY A 54 12.74 6.27 7.63
C GLY A 54 12.95 4.77 7.42
N GLN A 55 11.97 3.92 7.77
CA GLN A 55 12.02 2.50 7.39
C GLN A 55 11.71 2.31 5.91
N ALA A 56 12.27 1.23 5.34
CA ALA A 56 11.91 0.79 4.01
C ALA A 56 10.61 -0.03 4.05
N ALA A 57 9.75 0.18 3.07
CA ALA A 57 8.62 -0.67 2.73
C ALA A 57 8.86 -1.27 1.35
N VAL A 58 8.66 -2.57 1.22
CA VAL A 58 8.77 -3.30 -0.06
C VAL A 58 7.43 -3.97 -0.32
N TRP A 59 6.91 -3.85 -1.54
CA TRP A 59 5.64 -4.48 -1.92
C TRP A 59 5.80 -5.51 -3.03
N TYR A 60 4.95 -6.52 -2.95
CA TYR A 60 5.04 -7.76 -3.71
C TYR A 60 3.69 -8.12 -4.32
N SER A 61 3.72 -8.79 -5.45
CA SER A 61 2.62 -9.61 -5.96
C SER A 61 3.10 -11.04 -5.91
N ASP A 62 2.58 -11.83 -4.97
CA ASP A 62 3.07 -13.17 -4.71
C ASP A 62 4.60 -13.14 -4.41
N ASP A 63 5.43 -13.91 -5.11
CA ASP A 63 6.89 -13.87 -4.96
C ASP A 63 7.59 -12.73 -5.72
N LEU A 64 6.87 -11.93 -6.51
CA LEU A 64 7.45 -10.88 -7.36
C LEU A 64 7.56 -9.55 -6.61
N VAL A 65 8.77 -9.00 -6.53
CA VAL A 65 9.00 -7.64 -6.02
C VAL A 65 8.48 -6.62 -7.04
N LEU A 66 7.45 -5.86 -6.66
CA LEU A 66 6.87 -4.81 -7.50
C LEU A 66 7.60 -3.48 -7.33
N GLY A 67 8.06 -3.18 -6.11
CA GLY A 67 8.78 -1.94 -5.81
C GLY A 67 9.03 -1.73 -4.32
N GLY A 68 9.60 -0.58 -4.00
CA GLY A 68 9.90 -0.19 -2.63
C GLY A 68 10.02 1.32 -2.43
N GLY A 69 10.00 1.76 -1.18
CA GLY A 69 10.16 3.16 -0.83
C GLY A 69 10.37 3.38 0.66
N LEU A 70 10.70 4.62 1.03
CA LEU A 70 10.83 5.03 2.43
C LEU A 70 9.49 5.49 3.00
N ILE A 71 9.19 5.02 4.19
CA ILE A 71 8.04 5.47 4.99
C ILE A 71 8.33 6.88 5.48
N GLU A 72 7.49 7.84 5.13
CA GLU A 72 7.62 9.24 5.59
C GLU A 72 6.77 9.53 6.82
N ALA A 73 5.61 8.90 6.89
CA ALA A 73 4.67 9.08 7.98
C ALA A 73 3.85 7.80 8.17
N ALA A 74 3.49 7.52 9.42
CA ALA A 74 2.51 6.52 9.77
C ALA A 74 1.36 7.23 10.50
N THR A 75 0.14 7.01 10.05
CA THR A 75 -1.06 7.52 10.72
C THR A 75 -1.93 6.35 11.11
N SER A 76 -2.46 6.37 12.33
CA SER A 76 -3.52 5.47 12.73
C SER A 76 -4.83 6.07 12.22
N ALA A 77 -5.39 5.49 11.16
CA ALA A 77 -6.77 5.80 10.81
C ALA A 77 -7.68 5.17 11.88
N SER A 78 -8.59 5.97 12.44
CA SER A 78 -9.70 5.43 13.22
C SER A 78 -10.45 4.39 12.35
N PRO A 79 -10.89 3.24 12.91
CA PRO A 79 -11.48 2.14 12.14
C PRO A 79 -12.76 2.50 11.37
N ASP A 80 -13.33 3.68 11.64
CA ASP A 80 -14.49 4.28 10.97
C ASP A 80 -14.26 4.61 9.49
N GLN A 81 -13.00 4.70 9.04
CA GLN A 81 -12.65 5.17 7.69
C GLN A 81 -12.23 4.05 6.72
N ARG A 82 -12.78 2.82 6.87
CA ARG A 82 -12.64 1.77 5.87
C ARG A 82 -13.39 2.18 4.61
N VAL A 83 -12.66 2.85 3.71
CA VAL A 83 -13.06 3.10 2.33
C VAL A 83 -13.29 1.76 1.63
N LEU A 84 -14.53 1.26 1.69
CA LEU A 84 -15.01 0.30 0.71
C LEU A 84 -15.01 1.04 -0.64
N PRO A 85 -14.34 0.54 -1.68
CA PRO A 85 -14.57 1.08 -3.01
C PRO A 85 -16.03 0.72 -3.35
N GLU A 86 -16.90 1.74 -3.37
CA GLU A 86 -18.25 1.63 -3.90
C GLU A 86 -18.14 1.36 -5.41
N ILE A 87 -17.87 0.11 -5.79
CA ILE A 87 -17.83 -0.32 -7.18
C ILE A 87 -19.02 -1.25 -7.43
N ALA A 88 -19.88 -0.79 -8.34
CA ALA A 88 -20.93 -1.53 -9.05
C ALA A 88 -22.23 -1.83 -8.29
N ARG A 89 -23.04 -0.78 -8.05
CA ARG A 89 -24.48 -0.88 -8.26
C ARG A 89 -24.88 -0.12 -9.52
N ASP A 90 -24.49 -0.65 -10.68
CA ASP A 90 -25.25 -0.41 -11.90
C ASP A 90 -25.62 -1.79 -12.47
N ARG A 91 -26.79 -2.27 -12.03
CA ARG A 91 -27.53 -3.32 -12.73
C ARG A 91 -28.67 -2.63 -13.47
N SER A 92 -28.55 -2.64 -14.79
CA SER A 92 -29.64 -2.83 -15.76
C SER A 92 -30.81 -1.84 -15.76
N SER A 93 -30.90 -1.04 -16.82
CA SER A 93 -32.03 -1.07 -17.77
C SER A 93 -31.61 -0.56 -19.14
#